data_AF-A0A6A6WNG1-F1
#
_entry.id   AF-A0A6A6WNG1-F1
#
_cell.length_a   1.000
_cell.length_b   1.000
_cell.length_c   1.000
_cell.angle_alpha   90.00
_cell.angle_beta   90.00
_cell.angle_gamma   90.00
#
_symmetry.space_group_name_H-M   'P 1'
#
loop_
_entity.id
_entity.type
_entity.pdbx_description
1 polymer ?
#
loop_
_entity_poly.entity_id
_entity_poly.type
_entity_poly.pdbx_seq_one_letter_code
_entity_poly.pdbx_strand_id
1 'polypeptide(L)'
;MSPGRWPVSSAANHGESYDGDNGEGGYVVADEDVEPLEHDVENQDHQDRDDDEEDGSEEESFEEDRDLQGRRHVDVDLHQDRQLVTDPSSLFTRFAPHGEESESKLRDYLQTRIPAQLVSDEYGLLLSIEDISTTHIAALQAKLWREVPKAKTDISLLSVDDISEHDRSAADTVALIADTLEMNYVFVLRNRPLPIQKCSFAYCEDVHDRMDSTRQLEIVALEPVVGFATLERADDLDLFEGHIFVFRRINDIFSEYGVDVESLLPTERIAYCIECLHHLWHSRVTGWTIKEWDRGLSNGHGPRAS
;
A
#
# COMPACT_ATOMS: atom_id res chain seq x y z
N MET A 1 -33.16 1.03 22.30
CA MET A 1 -32.32 1.80 21.36
C MET A 1 -32.70 1.33 19.97
N SER A 2 -33.34 2.20 19.19
CA SER A 2 -33.87 1.85 17.86
C SER A 2 -32.76 2.00 16.81
N PRO A 3 -32.65 1.09 15.83
CA PRO A 3 -31.69 1.24 14.74
C PRO A 3 -32.16 2.38 13.82
N GLY A 4 -31.28 3.37 13.64
CA GLY A 4 -31.52 4.53 12.78
C GLY A 4 -31.57 4.12 11.31
N ARG A 5 -32.65 4.51 10.63
CA ARG A 5 -32.75 4.50 9.16
C ARG A 5 -31.84 5.58 8.60
N TRP A 6 -31.01 5.20 7.63
CA TRP A 6 -30.23 6.11 6.80
C TRP A 6 -31.15 6.94 5.89
N PRO A 7 -30.93 8.25 5.72
CA PRO A 7 -31.65 9.05 4.74
C PRO A 7 -31.07 8.79 3.34
N VAL A 8 -31.94 8.42 2.41
CA VAL A 8 -31.65 8.38 0.97
C VAL A 8 -31.69 9.83 0.47
N SER A 9 -30.53 10.40 0.15
CA SER A 9 -30.45 11.71 -0.48
C SER A 9 -30.71 11.58 -1.98
N SER A 10 -31.92 11.95 -2.40
CA SER A 10 -32.24 12.24 -3.80
C SER A 10 -31.45 13.48 -4.25
N ALA A 11 -30.39 13.26 -5.05
CA ALA A 11 -29.79 14.33 -5.82
C ALA A 11 -30.69 14.64 -7.02
N ALA A 12 -31.06 15.92 -7.14
CA ALA A 12 -31.91 16.44 -8.19
C ALA A 12 -31.18 16.43 -9.54
N ASN A 13 -31.85 15.85 -10.52
CA ASN A 13 -31.42 15.72 -11.89
C ASN A 13 -31.64 17.06 -12.61
N HIS A 14 -30.58 17.82 -12.88
CA HIS A 14 -30.62 18.96 -13.80
C HIS A 14 -30.19 18.46 -15.18
N GLY A 15 -31.17 18.31 -16.07
CA GLY A 15 -30.95 18.02 -17.47
C GLY A 15 -30.52 19.27 -18.22
N GLU A 16 -29.36 19.19 -18.86
CA GLU A 16 -29.00 20.04 -20.00
C GLU A 16 -28.90 19.15 -21.23
N SER A 17 -29.85 19.36 -22.15
CA SER A 17 -29.92 18.73 -23.46
C SER A 17 -28.90 19.38 -24.38
N TYR A 18 -27.88 18.62 -24.79
CA TYR A 18 -27.06 18.95 -25.94
C TYR A 18 -27.50 18.09 -27.13
N ASP A 19 -28.26 18.70 -28.03
CA ASP A 19 -28.49 18.19 -29.38
C ASP A 19 -27.20 18.42 -30.19
N GLY A 20 -26.46 17.34 -30.43
CA GLY A 20 -25.19 17.33 -31.15
C GLY A 20 -25.19 16.29 -32.27
N ASP A 21 -25.71 16.73 -33.40
CA ASP A 21 -25.53 16.28 -34.80
C ASP A 21 -24.70 15.00 -35.07
N ASN A 22 -25.38 13.99 -35.62
CA ASN A 22 -24.80 12.72 -36.10
C ASN A 22 -24.10 12.94 -37.45
N GLY A 23 -22.77 13.08 -37.41
CA GLY A 23 -21.91 12.95 -38.59
C GLY A 23 -21.61 11.48 -38.90
N GLU A 24 -22.31 10.92 -39.88
CA GLU A 24 -22.03 9.60 -40.47
C GLU A 24 -20.64 9.58 -41.13
N GLY A 25 -19.66 8.98 -40.45
CA GLY A 25 -18.33 8.68 -40.99
C GLY A 25 -18.16 7.18 -41.18
N GLY A 26 -18.52 6.66 -42.35
CA GLY A 26 -18.28 5.28 -42.74
C GLY A 26 -16.79 4.99 -42.90
N TYR A 27 -16.29 4.01 -42.15
CA TYR A 27 -14.98 3.41 -42.38
C TYR A 27 -15.14 2.05 -43.08
N VAL A 28 -14.44 1.94 -44.20
CA VAL A 28 -14.34 0.77 -45.05
C VAL A 28 -13.40 -0.22 -44.35
N VAL A 29 -13.89 -1.41 -44.06
CA VAL A 29 -13.09 -2.54 -43.56
C VAL A 29 -12.31 -3.10 -44.76
N ALA A 30 -10.99 -2.98 -44.72
CA ALA A 30 -10.11 -3.71 -45.62
C ALA A 30 -9.74 -5.02 -44.92
N ASP A 31 -10.26 -6.13 -45.45
CA ASP A 31 -9.80 -7.47 -45.13
C ASP A 31 -8.37 -7.63 -45.70
N GLU A 32 -7.37 -7.69 -44.82
CA GLU A 32 -6.03 -8.15 -45.17
C GLU A 32 -5.86 -9.57 -44.62
N ASP A 33 -5.88 -10.52 -45.54
CA ASP A 33 -5.51 -11.91 -45.35
C ASP A 33 -4.06 -12.01 -44.87
N VAL A 34 -3.86 -12.30 -43.58
CA VAL A 34 -2.56 -12.61 -43.00
C VAL A 34 -2.37 -14.12 -42.99
N GLU A 35 -1.52 -14.62 -43.89
CA GLU A 35 -1.09 -16.02 -43.92
C GLU A 35 -0.21 -16.37 -42.70
N PRO A 36 -0.34 -17.56 -42.12
CA PRO A 36 0.51 -18.00 -41.02
C PRO A 36 1.88 -18.48 -41.55
N LEU A 37 2.95 -17.80 -41.14
CA LEU A 37 4.32 -18.26 -41.29
C LEU A 37 4.59 -19.40 -40.30
N GLU A 38 4.67 -20.63 -40.83
CA GLU A 38 5.22 -21.80 -40.16
C GLU A 38 6.72 -21.59 -39.94
N HIS A 39 7.14 -21.38 -38.69
CA HIS A 39 8.55 -21.37 -38.30
C HIS A 39 8.86 -22.67 -37.57
N ASP A 40 9.48 -23.59 -38.30
CA ASP A 40 10.19 -24.75 -37.77
C ASP A 40 11.34 -24.25 -36.88
N VAL A 41 11.27 -24.54 -35.57
CA VAL A 41 12.38 -24.34 -34.64
C VAL A 41 13.04 -25.70 -34.45
N GLU A 42 14.20 -25.85 -35.11
CA GLU A 42 15.10 -26.97 -34.95
C GLU A 42 15.60 -27.07 -33.50
N ASN A 43 15.45 -28.28 -32.93
CA ASN A 43 16.20 -28.75 -31.78
C ASN A 43 17.70 -28.50 -31.99
N GLN A 44 18.33 -27.78 -31.06
CA GLN A 44 19.77 -27.86 -30.87
C GLN A 44 20.08 -28.41 -29.48
N ASP A 45 20.67 -29.60 -29.54
CA ASP A 45 21.38 -30.31 -28.50
C ASP A 45 22.54 -29.52 -27.90
N HIS A 46 22.83 -29.87 -26.64
CA HIS A 46 24.13 -29.88 -25.99
C HIS A 46 24.94 -28.58 -25.91
N GLN A 47 25.15 -28.14 -24.67
CA GLN A 47 26.51 -28.03 -24.14
C GLN A 47 26.51 -28.11 -22.61
N ASP A 48 27.08 -29.20 -22.10
CA ASP A 48 27.59 -29.32 -20.74
C ASP A 48 28.61 -28.18 -20.54
N ARG A 49 28.36 -27.32 -19.55
CA ARG A 49 29.24 -26.20 -19.22
C ARG A 49 29.56 -26.22 -17.74
N ASP A 50 30.84 -26.47 -17.53
CA ASP A 50 31.67 -26.47 -16.33
C ASP A 50 31.14 -25.71 -15.11
N ASP A 51 31.18 -26.43 -13.98
CA ASP A 51 31.00 -25.96 -12.62
C ASP A 51 32.14 -24.97 -12.25
N ASP A 52 31.89 -23.67 -12.37
CA ASP A 52 32.70 -22.63 -11.73
C ASP A 52 32.12 -22.37 -10.32
N GLU A 53 32.81 -22.87 -9.30
CA GLU A 53 32.58 -22.57 -7.88
C GLU A 53 32.92 -21.08 -7.62
N GLU A 54 31.95 -20.20 -7.84
CA GLU A 54 32.05 -18.79 -7.46
C GLU A 54 31.76 -18.67 -5.95
N ASP A 55 32.83 -18.47 -5.18
CA ASP A 55 32.84 -18.15 -3.74
C ASP A 55 32.10 -16.82 -3.51
N GLY A 56 30.78 -16.91 -3.39
CA GLY A 56 29.89 -15.83 -3.05
C GLY A 56 30.11 -15.43 -1.60
N SER A 57 31.04 -14.50 -1.37
CA SER A 57 31.06 -13.73 -0.14
C SER A 57 29.74 -12.97 -0.06
N GLU A 58 28.78 -13.55 0.66
CA GLU A 58 27.54 -12.93 1.06
C GLU A 58 27.92 -11.66 1.85
N GLU A 59 27.98 -10.53 1.15
CA GLU A 59 27.93 -9.22 1.79
C GLU A 59 26.56 -9.14 2.44
N GLU A 60 26.46 -9.65 3.68
CA GLU A 60 25.32 -9.42 4.56
C GLU A 60 25.12 -7.91 4.59
N SER A 61 24.15 -7.43 3.81
CA SER A 61 23.69 -6.06 3.87
C SER A 61 23.02 -5.92 5.24
N PHE A 62 23.81 -5.54 6.24
CA PHE A 62 23.32 -5.16 7.55
C PHE A 62 22.42 -3.95 7.35
N GLU A 63 21.13 -4.18 7.17
CA GLU A 63 20.11 -3.17 7.41
C GLU A 63 20.31 -2.72 8.87
N GLU A 64 20.88 -1.52 9.04
CA GLU A 64 21.15 -0.99 10.36
C GLU A 64 19.82 -0.79 11.10
N ASP A 65 19.57 -1.61 12.12
CA ASP A 65 18.43 -1.46 13.02
C ASP A 65 18.46 -0.06 13.67
N ARG A 66 17.55 0.81 13.23
CA ARG A 66 17.37 2.18 13.73
C ARG A 66 16.03 2.28 14.45
N ASP A 67 15.99 2.98 15.58
CA ASP A 67 14.76 3.24 16.31
C ASP A 67 13.79 4.14 15.53
N LEU A 68 12.57 4.31 16.05
CA LEU A 68 11.56 5.21 15.45
C LEU A 68 11.96 6.70 15.47
N GLN A 69 13.00 7.06 16.23
CA GLN A 69 13.61 8.38 16.25
C GLN A 69 14.80 8.49 15.27
N GLY A 70 15.08 7.43 14.49
CA GLY A 70 16.18 7.33 13.55
C GLY A 70 17.56 7.19 14.19
N ARG A 71 17.65 6.90 15.49
CA ARG A 71 18.91 6.66 16.21
C ARG A 71 19.30 5.20 16.06
N ARG A 72 20.59 4.97 15.85
CA ARG A 72 21.17 3.63 15.77
C ARG A 72 21.21 3.01 17.17
N HIS A 73 20.71 1.79 17.31
CA HIS A 73 20.96 0.99 18.50
C HIS A 73 22.43 0.57 18.47
N VAL A 74 23.25 1.17 19.33
CA VAL A 74 24.63 0.71 19.54
C VAL A 74 24.59 -0.22 20.73
N ASP A 75 24.76 -1.52 20.51
CA ASP A 75 25.04 -2.45 21.59
C ASP A 75 26.35 -2.00 22.24
N VAL A 76 26.22 -1.41 23.43
CA VAL A 76 27.36 -0.92 24.21
C VAL A 76 28.04 -2.12 24.86
N ASP A 77 28.64 -2.97 24.05
CA ASP A 77 29.56 -3.98 24.53
C ASP A 77 30.88 -3.25 24.88
N LEU A 78 31.13 -3.15 26.18
CA LEU A 78 31.95 -2.15 26.90
C LEU A 78 33.44 -2.02 26.52
N HIS A 79 33.93 -2.58 25.41
CA HIS A 79 35.37 -2.74 25.19
C HIS A 79 35.98 -2.28 23.86
N GLN A 80 35.24 -1.65 22.95
CA GLN A 80 35.88 -1.01 21.78
C GLN A 80 35.28 0.36 21.44
N ASP A 81 35.74 1.40 22.14
CA ASP A 81 35.61 2.80 21.72
C ASP A 81 36.44 3.04 20.43
N ARG A 82 35.93 2.59 19.29
CA ARG A 82 36.36 3.11 17.99
C ARG A 82 35.41 4.22 17.61
N GLN A 83 35.91 5.46 17.63
CA GLN A 83 35.22 6.59 17.01
C GLN A 83 34.99 6.26 15.53
N LEU A 84 33.76 5.86 15.18
CA LEU A 84 33.30 5.85 13.81
C LEU A 84 33.20 7.32 13.39
N VAL A 85 34.20 7.79 12.66
CA VAL A 85 34.12 9.03 11.90
C VAL A 85 33.14 8.76 10.76
N THR A 86 31.86 9.01 11.00
CA THR A 86 30.88 9.10 9.92
C THR A 86 31.29 10.30 9.09
N ASP A 87 31.80 10.05 7.89
CA ASP A 87 32.10 11.08 6.91
C ASP A 87 30.76 11.79 6.59
N PRO A 88 30.57 13.07 6.99
CA PRO A 88 29.33 13.79 6.73
C PRO A 88 29.11 14.08 5.23
N SER A 89 30.05 13.62 4.39
CA SER A 89 30.03 13.74 2.93
C SER A 89 29.19 12.67 2.23
N SER A 90 28.54 11.75 2.94
CA SER A 90 27.48 10.93 2.34
C SER A 90 26.38 11.90 1.87
N LEU A 91 26.35 12.12 0.55
CA LEU A 91 25.48 13.03 -0.15
C LEU A 91 24.04 12.53 -0.02
N PHE A 92 23.42 12.74 1.14
CA PHE A 92 21.98 12.82 1.21
C PHE A 92 21.60 14.03 0.37
N THR A 93 21.18 13.78 -0.87
CA THR A 93 20.56 14.78 -1.72
C THR A 93 19.35 15.31 -0.96
N ARG A 94 19.54 16.43 -0.26
CA ARG A 94 18.45 17.16 0.38
C ARG A 94 17.70 17.83 -0.75
N PHE A 95 16.58 17.24 -1.14
CA PHE A 95 15.59 17.90 -1.97
C PHE A 95 15.18 19.21 -1.30
N ALA A 96 14.81 20.22 -2.09
CA ALA A 96 14.20 21.44 -1.57
C ALA A 96 13.03 21.10 -0.61
N PRO A 97 12.68 21.99 0.34
CA PRO A 97 11.73 21.72 1.44
C PRO A 97 10.27 21.43 1.01
N HIS A 98 10.02 21.12 -0.26
CA HIS A 98 8.70 20.77 -0.81
C HIS A 98 8.05 19.56 -0.12
N GLY A 99 8.81 18.71 0.57
CA GLY A 99 8.26 17.58 1.31
C GLY A 99 7.60 17.91 2.65
N GLU A 100 7.87 19.08 3.23
CA GLU A 100 7.40 19.43 4.58
C GLU A 100 5.86 19.50 4.66
N GLU A 101 5.19 19.97 3.60
CA GLU A 101 3.73 20.05 3.57
C GLU A 101 3.09 18.66 3.55
N SER A 102 3.57 17.77 2.67
CA SER A 102 3.07 16.39 2.56
C SER A 102 3.31 15.59 3.84
N GLU A 103 4.48 15.78 4.46
CA GLU A 103 4.78 15.22 5.76
C GLU A 103 3.83 15.75 6.84
N SER A 104 3.67 17.08 6.94
CA SER A 104 2.79 17.71 7.94
C SER A 104 1.35 17.23 7.80
N LYS A 105 0.82 17.15 6.58
CA LYS A 105 -0.54 16.66 6.32
C LYS A 105 -0.72 15.21 6.77
N LEU A 106 0.30 14.37 6.58
CA LEU A 106 0.27 12.99 7.07
C LEU A 106 0.30 12.94 8.60
N ARG A 107 1.15 13.74 9.26
CA ARG A 107 1.19 13.84 10.72
C ARG A 107 -0.16 14.25 11.30
N ASP A 108 -0.77 15.30 10.75
CA ASP A 108 -2.09 15.77 11.16
C ASP A 108 -3.14 14.67 11.00
N TYR A 109 -3.16 14.00 9.85
CA TYR A 109 -4.06 12.87 9.61
C TYR A 109 -3.87 11.76 10.64
N LEU A 110 -2.64 11.32 10.89
CA LEU A 110 -2.33 10.26 11.85
C LEU A 110 -2.74 10.65 13.27
N GLN A 111 -2.51 11.91 13.66
CA GLN A 111 -2.89 12.44 14.98
C GLN A 111 -4.40 12.42 15.23
N THR A 112 -5.20 12.62 14.18
CA THR A 112 -6.66 12.54 14.32
C THR A 112 -7.21 11.10 14.31
N ARG A 113 -6.47 10.14 13.74
CA ARG A 113 -6.98 8.78 13.48
C ARG A 113 -6.40 7.70 14.39
N ILE A 114 -5.17 7.87 14.86
CA ILE A 114 -4.49 6.91 15.74
C ILE A 114 -4.69 7.35 17.20
N PRO A 115 -5.28 6.51 18.06
CA PRO A 115 -5.31 6.77 19.49
C PRO A 115 -3.89 6.89 20.06
N ALA A 116 -3.62 7.93 20.86
CA ALA A 116 -2.28 8.23 21.37
C ALA A 116 -1.62 7.05 22.11
N GLN A 117 -2.40 6.19 22.77
CA GLN A 117 -1.89 5.00 23.46
C GLN A 117 -1.27 3.94 22.53
N LEU A 118 -1.53 4.00 21.22
CA LEU A 118 -0.94 3.08 20.24
C LEU A 118 0.35 3.64 19.62
N VAL A 119 0.69 4.90 19.87
CA VAL A 119 1.91 5.54 19.39
C VAL A 119 2.97 5.38 20.48
N SER A 120 3.69 4.26 20.43
CA SER A 120 4.79 3.96 21.34
C SER A 120 6.05 3.61 20.58
N ASP A 121 7.20 3.84 21.21
CA ASP A 121 8.48 3.30 20.76
C ASP A 121 8.58 1.79 21.00
N GLU A 122 9.71 1.21 20.59
CA GLU A 122 10.06 -0.19 20.81
C GLU A 122 10.21 -0.56 22.30
N TYR A 123 10.40 0.43 23.18
CA TYR A 123 10.43 0.25 24.64
C TYR A 123 9.06 0.42 25.31
N GLY A 124 8.01 0.69 24.54
CA GLY A 124 6.65 0.91 25.03
C GLY A 124 6.43 2.30 25.66
N LEU A 125 7.35 3.24 25.48
CA LEU A 125 7.15 4.63 25.90
C LEU A 125 6.25 5.33 24.88
N LEU A 126 5.24 6.04 25.39
CA LEU A 126 4.34 6.82 24.55
C LEU A 126 5.10 8.00 23.93
N LEU A 127 5.04 8.11 22.60
CA LEU A 127 5.65 9.19 21.84
C LEU A 127 4.58 10.14 21.30
N SER A 128 4.92 11.42 21.19
CA SER A 128 4.14 12.35 20.37
C SER A 128 4.37 12.01 18.90
N ILE A 129 3.34 12.15 18.06
CA ILE A 129 3.50 12.02 16.61
C ILE A 129 4.48 13.06 16.07
N GLU A 130 4.59 14.23 16.69
CA GLU A 130 5.54 15.28 16.31
C GLU A 130 7.01 14.86 16.53
N ASP A 131 7.28 13.97 17.48
CA ASP A 131 8.63 13.54 17.85
C ASP A 131 9.14 12.38 16.98
N ILE A 132 8.27 11.77 16.17
CA ILE A 132 8.62 10.63 15.31
C ILE A 132 9.39 11.12 14.10
N SER A 133 10.48 10.44 13.73
CA SER A 133 11.29 10.80 12.57
C SER A 133 10.46 10.77 11.29
N THR A 134 10.74 11.71 10.37
CA THR A 134 10.18 11.72 9.01
C THR A 134 10.36 10.39 8.29
N THR A 135 11.44 9.64 8.57
CA THR A 135 11.69 8.34 7.93
C THR A 135 10.72 7.24 8.37
N HIS A 136 10.07 7.38 9.53
CA HIS A 136 9.21 6.35 10.11
C HIS A 136 7.74 6.78 10.18
N ILE A 137 7.41 8.03 9.85
CA ILE A 137 6.05 8.54 9.98
C ILE A 137 5.05 7.80 9.09
N ALA A 138 5.45 7.40 7.88
CA ALA A 138 4.57 6.64 6.99
C ALA A 138 4.26 5.23 7.52
N ALA A 139 5.22 4.59 8.20
CA ALA A 139 5.02 3.30 8.84
C ALA A 139 3.93 3.30 9.91
N LEU A 140 3.63 4.45 10.54
CA LEU A 140 2.53 4.55 11.49
C LEU A 140 1.15 4.27 10.87
N GLN A 141 0.99 4.42 9.55
CA GLN A 141 -0.24 4.03 8.88
C GLN A 141 -0.55 2.55 9.09
N ALA A 142 0.45 1.68 9.24
CA ALA A 142 0.25 0.27 9.56
C ALA A 142 -0.57 0.08 10.85
N LYS A 143 -0.42 0.96 11.85
CA LYS A 143 -1.21 0.91 13.09
C LYS A 143 -2.70 1.12 12.85
N LEU A 144 -3.10 1.93 11.85
CA LEU A 144 -4.51 2.09 11.46
C LEU A 144 -5.11 0.83 10.84
N TRP A 145 -4.27 0.06 10.16
CA TRP A 145 -4.66 -1.18 9.50
C TRP A 145 -4.56 -2.39 10.42
N ARG A 146 -3.69 -2.36 11.43
CA ARG A 146 -3.39 -3.49 12.34
C ARG A 146 -3.90 -3.29 13.75
N GLU A 147 -3.36 -2.32 14.47
CA GLU A 147 -3.57 -2.20 15.92
C GLU A 147 -4.93 -1.57 16.27
N VAL A 148 -5.38 -0.57 15.51
CA VAL A 148 -6.71 0.03 15.70
C VAL A 148 -7.85 -0.98 15.52
N PRO A 149 -7.87 -1.81 14.45
CA PRO A 149 -8.90 -2.84 14.34
C PRO A 149 -8.77 -3.95 15.38
N LYS A 150 -7.57 -4.42 15.72
CA LYS A 150 -7.37 -5.38 16.82
C LYS A 150 -7.92 -4.89 18.16
N ALA A 151 -7.69 -3.61 18.50
CA ALA A 151 -8.29 -3.03 19.71
C ALA A 151 -9.83 -3.01 19.69
N LYS A 152 -10.47 -3.27 18.55
CA LYS A 152 -11.93 -3.41 18.39
C LYS A 152 -12.38 -4.87 18.24
N THR A 153 -11.50 -5.83 18.00
CA THR A 153 -11.88 -7.24 17.80
C THR A 153 -12.44 -7.85 19.08
N ASP A 154 -12.04 -7.35 20.25
CA ASP A 154 -12.59 -7.70 21.58
C ASP A 154 -14.13 -7.58 21.68
N ILE A 155 -14.78 -6.92 20.72
CA ILE A 155 -16.22 -6.65 20.71
C ILE A 155 -16.97 -7.54 19.70
N SER A 156 -16.30 -8.15 18.72
CA SER A 156 -16.97 -8.89 17.63
C SER A 156 -17.02 -10.39 17.90
N LEU A 157 -18.18 -10.86 18.37
CA LEU A 157 -18.52 -12.29 18.46
C LEU A 157 -18.94 -12.81 17.07
N LEU A 158 -17.99 -12.95 16.15
CA LEU A 158 -18.27 -13.65 14.90
C LEU A 158 -18.38 -15.16 15.18
N SER A 159 -19.45 -15.75 14.67
CA SER A 159 -19.64 -17.19 14.64
C SER A 159 -18.66 -17.80 13.63
N VAL A 160 -17.96 -18.86 14.03
CA VAL A 160 -16.91 -19.54 13.22
C VAL A 160 -17.46 -20.09 11.92
N ASP A 161 -18.71 -20.54 11.99
CA ASP A 161 -19.34 -21.32 10.93
C ASP A 161 -19.70 -20.44 9.71
N ASP A 162 -19.60 -19.12 9.85
CA ASP A 162 -19.97 -18.14 8.82
C ASP A 162 -18.76 -17.52 8.09
N ILE A 163 -17.52 -17.94 8.38
CA ILE A 163 -16.32 -17.37 7.74
C ILE A 163 -16.17 -17.94 6.31
N SER A 164 -16.41 -17.11 5.30
CA SER A 164 -16.24 -17.49 3.90
C SER A 164 -14.78 -17.45 3.44
N GLU A 165 -14.45 -18.10 2.32
CA GLU A 165 -13.12 -18.01 1.69
C GLU A 165 -12.77 -16.56 1.28
N HIS A 166 -13.78 -15.82 0.83
CA HIS A 166 -13.68 -14.40 0.52
C HIS A 166 -13.24 -13.59 1.75
N ASP A 167 -13.79 -13.88 2.93
CA ASP A 167 -13.40 -13.19 4.17
C ASP A 167 -11.97 -13.53 4.60
N ARG A 168 -11.53 -14.78 4.41
CA ARG A 168 -10.14 -15.19 4.66
C ARG A 168 -9.18 -14.48 3.72
N SER A 169 -9.50 -14.40 2.44
CA SER A 169 -8.68 -13.68 1.46
C SER A 169 -8.62 -12.18 1.75
N ALA A 170 -9.74 -11.57 2.16
CA ALA A 170 -9.75 -10.18 2.63
C ALA A 170 -8.88 -10.01 3.89
N ALA A 171 -8.94 -10.95 4.84
CA ALA A 171 -8.10 -10.95 6.03
C ALA A 171 -6.60 -11.04 5.70
N ASP A 172 -6.23 -11.91 4.76
CA ASP A 172 -4.86 -12.05 4.26
C ASP A 172 -4.38 -10.77 3.59
N THR A 173 -5.23 -10.16 2.76
CA THR A 173 -4.91 -8.92 2.04
C THR A 173 -4.79 -7.74 3.01
N VAL A 174 -5.66 -7.62 4.02
CA VAL A 174 -5.56 -6.59 5.08
C VAL A 174 -4.25 -6.73 5.86
N ALA A 175 -3.85 -7.97 6.20
CA ALA A 175 -2.58 -8.21 6.86
C ALA A 175 -1.40 -7.81 5.96
N LEU A 176 -1.42 -8.22 4.69
CA LEU A 176 -0.41 -7.82 3.70
C LEU A 176 -0.28 -6.30 3.57
N ILE A 177 -1.40 -5.56 3.51
CA ILE A 177 -1.39 -4.09 3.47
C ILE A 177 -0.73 -3.53 4.72
N ALA A 178 -1.10 -4.03 5.91
CA ALA A 178 -0.50 -3.56 7.16
C ALA A 178 1.01 -3.81 7.21
N ASP A 179 1.45 -5.02 6.83
CA ASP A 179 2.86 -5.41 6.81
C ASP A 179 3.65 -4.56 5.80
N THR A 180 3.08 -4.32 4.62
CA THR A 180 3.70 -3.46 3.60
C THR A 180 3.83 -2.02 4.07
N LEU A 181 2.80 -1.47 4.72
CA LEU A 181 2.86 -0.11 5.28
C LEU A 181 3.92 0.00 6.38
N GLU A 182 4.10 -1.02 7.21
CA GLU A 182 5.12 -1.04 8.27
C GLU A 182 6.54 -0.95 7.70
N MET A 183 6.77 -1.47 6.49
CA MET A 183 8.00 -1.32 5.72
C MET A 183 8.17 0.08 5.08
N ASN A 184 7.47 1.09 5.59
CA ASN A 184 7.53 2.48 5.14
C ASN A 184 7.00 2.71 3.70
N TYR A 185 5.90 2.04 3.37
CA TYR A 185 5.15 2.28 2.14
C TYR A 185 4.01 3.27 2.35
N VAL A 186 3.53 3.86 1.26
CA VAL A 186 2.37 4.77 1.22
C VAL A 186 1.40 4.38 0.11
N PHE A 187 0.14 4.77 0.25
CA PHE A 187 -0.84 4.68 -0.82
C PHE A 187 -0.60 5.80 -1.84
N VAL A 188 -0.35 5.44 -3.09
CA VAL A 188 -0.13 6.36 -4.20
C VAL A 188 -1.20 6.14 -5.27
N LEU A 189 -1.99 7.16 -5.54
CA LEU A 189 -2.93 7.18 -6.65
C LEU A 189 -2.17 7.29 -7.97
N ARG A 190 -2.49 6.40 -8.91
CA ARG A 190 -1.94 6.39 -10.26
C ARG A 190 -3.05 6.61 -11.29
N ASN A 191 -2.91 7.68 -12.06
CA ASN A 191 -3.72 7.96 -13.24
C ASN A 191 -3.07 7.18 -14.41
N ARG A 192 -3.75 6.16 -14.95
CA ARG A 192 -3.20 5.30 -16.03
C ARG A 192 -2.87 6.10 -17.31
N PRO A 193 -1.75 5.78 -18.01
CA PRO A 193 -1.73 4.68 -18.98
C PRO A 193 -0.36 3.94 -19.07
N LEU A 194 -0.17 2.95 -18.22
CA LEU A 194 0.89 1.91 -18.33
C LEU A 194 0.19 0.55 -18.40
N PRO A 195 0.84 -0.57 -18.82
CA PRO A 195 0.15 -1.85 -18.99
C PRO A 195 -0.73 -2.13 -17.78
N ILE A 196 -2.02 -2.38 -18.05
CA ILE A 196 -3.13 -2.42 -17.10
C ILE A 196 -2.69 -3.18 -15.85
N GLN A 197 -2.24 -2.46 -14.82
CA GLN A 197 -1.90 -3.09 -13.55
C GLN A 197 -3.21 -3.57 -12.94
N LYS A 198 -3.35 -4.89 -12.85
CA LYS A 198 -4.55 -5.54 -12.32
C LYS A 198 -4.64 -5.27 -10.81
N CYS A 199 -5.87 -5.18 -10.31
CA CYS A 199 -6.10 -5.17 -8.86
C CYS A 199 -5.51 -6.45 -8.26
N SER A 200 -4.73 -6.31 -7.19
CA SER A 200 -4.07 -7.40 -6.46
C SER A 200 -5.04 -8.18 -5.57
N PHE A 201 -6.26 -7.69 -5.37
CA PHE A 201 -7.26 -8.42 -4.60
C PHE A 201 -7.87 -9.55 -5.44
N ALA A 202 -7.75 -10.79 -4.97
CA ALA A 202 -8.17 -11.99 -5.71
C ALA A 202 -9.67 -12.00 -6.05
N TYR A 203 -10.50 -11.41 -5.19
CA TYR A 203 -11.96 -11.34 -5.35
C TYR A 203 -12.42 -9.97 -5.88
N CYS A 204 -11.59 -9.30 -6.68
CA CYS A 204 -11.92 -8.01 -7.27
C CYS A 204 -13.22 -8.04 -8.08
N GLU A 205 -13.42 -9.09 -8.89
CA GLU A 205 -14.65 -9.29 -9.67
C GLU A 205 -15.89 -9.33 -8.78
N ASP A 206 -15.87 -10.18 -7.73
CA ASP A 206 -16.97 -10.30 -6.78
C ASP A 206 -17.31 -8.98 -6.07
N VAL A 207 -16.31 -8.17 -5.73
CA VAL A 207 -16.53 -6.85 -5.11
C VAL A 207 -17.28 -5.93 -6.07
N HIS A 208 -16.86 -5.86 -7.33
CA HIS A 208 -17.53 -5.02 -8.33
C HIS A 208 -18.95 -5.51 -8.63
N ASP A 209 -19.16 -6.82 -8.74
CA ASP A 209 -20.49 -7.41 -8.96
C ASP A 209 -21.45 -7.10 -7.81
N ARG A 210 -20.96 -7.07 -6.56
CA ARG A 210 -21.76 -6.72 -5.38
C ARG A 210 -22.03 -5.22 -5.24
N MET A 211 -21.10 -4.38 -5.68
CA MET A 211 -21.20 -2.92 -5.55
C MET A 211 -21.97 -2.27 -6.69
N ASP A 212 -22.26 -2.99 -7.77
CA ASP A 212 -22.88 -2.45 -9.00
C ASP A 212 -22.13 -1.21 -9.52
N SER A 213 -20.79 -1.20 -9.36
CA SER A 213 -19.92 -0.08 -9.74
C SER A 213 -19.25 -0.35 -11.08
N THR A 214 -19.18 0.68 -11.92
CA THR A 214 -18.29 0.65 -13.08
C THR A 214 -16.85 0.76 -12.58
N ARG A 215 -15.99 -0.15 -13.02
CA ARG A 215 -14.56 -0.14 -12.66
C ARG A 215 -13.95 1.23 -12.98
N GLN A 216 -13.59 1.97 -11.94
CA GLN A 216 -12.83 3.20 -12.12
C GLN A 216 -11.45 2.88 -12.71
N LEU A 217 -10.94 3.77 -13.57
CA LEU A 217 -9.63 3.60 -14.21
C LEU A 217 -8.47 3.89 -13.27
N GLU A 218 -8.76 4.54 -12.15
CA GLU A 218 -7.80 4.91 -11.12
C GLU A 218 -7.49 3.70 -10.23
N ILE A 219 -6.20 3.53 -9.94
CA ILE A 219 -5.71 2.50 -9.03
C ILE A 219 -4.85 3.15 -7.96
N VAL A 220 -4.89 2.57 -6.77
CA VAL A 220 -4.05 2.96 -5.65
C VAL A 220 -2.99 1.89 -5.44
N ALA A 221 -1.75 2.23 -5.72
CA ALA A 221 -0.60 1.36 -5.50
C ALA A 221 -0.01 1.59 -4.10
N LEU A 222 0.49 0.53 -3.47
CA LEU A 222 1.39 0.63 -2.33
C LEU A 222 2.81 0.79 -2.87
N GLU A 223 3.45 1.90 -2.52
CA GLU A 223 4.79 2.22 -3.02
C GLU A 223 5.71 2.67 -1.89
N PRO A 224 7.02 2.38 -1.96
CA PRO A 224 7.96 2.81 -0.95
C PRO A 224 8.08 4.34 -0.92
N VAL A 225 8.27 4.89 0.28
CA VAL A 225 8.58 6.31 0.46
C VAL A 225 10.04 6.54 0.08
N VAL A 226 10.28 7.05 -1.12
CA VAL A 226 11.60 7.54 -1.56
C VAL A 226 11.96 8.85 -0.84
N GLY A 227 10.95 9.67 -0.59
CA GLY A 227 11.04 10.91 0.19
C GLY A 227 9.75 11.72 0.05
N PHE A 228 9.35 12.45 1.09
CA PHE A 228 8.11 13.24 1.08
C PHE A 228 8.11 14.36 0.04
N ALA A 229 9.28 14.83 -0.38
CA ALA A 229 9.38 15.79 -1.48
C ALA A 229 8.81 15.23 -2.80
N THR A 230 8.79 13.91 -2.98
CA THR A 230 8.25 13.21 -4.17
C THR A 230 6.76 12.94 -4.12
N LEU A 231 6.10 13.35 -3.04
CA LEU A 231 4.71 13.05 -2.77
C LEU A 231 3.94 14.34 -2.58
N GLU A 232 2.73 14.38 -3.12
CA GLU A 232 1.70 15.37 -2.79
C GLU A 232 0.46 14.64 -2.29
N ARG A 233 -0.30 15.24 -1.38
CA ARG A 233 -1.59 14.65 -0.98
C ARG A 233 -2.58 14.76 -2.14
N ALA A 234 -3.32 13.68 -2.41
CA ALA A 234 -4.40 13.67 -3.40
C ALA A 234 -5.67 14.34 -2.82
N ASP A 235 -5.63 15.67 -2.63
CA ASP A 235 -6.68 16.45 -1.95
C ASP A 235 -7.93 16.70 -2.82
N ASP A 236 -7.81 16.58 -4.14
CA ASP A 236 -8.85 16.87 -5.12
C ASP A 236 -9.88 15.76 -5.30
N LEU A 237 -9.60 14.56 -4.79
CA LEU A 237 -10.52 13.43 -4.79
C LEU A 237 -10.88 13.11 -3.34
N ASP A 238 -12.17 13.21 -3.00
CA ASP A 238 -12.70 12.75 -1.70
C ASP A 238 -12.78 11.22 -1.66
N LEU A 239 -11.63 10.57 -1.88
CA LEU A 239 -11.52 9.12 -1.87
C LEU A 239 -11.65 8.63 -0.43
N PHE A 240 -12.42 7.56 -0.27
CA PHE A 240 -12.56 6.85 1.00
C PHE A 240 -13.08 7.71 2.15
N GLU A 241 -13.76 8.84 1.91
CA GLU A 241 -14.26 9.75 2.96
C GLU A 241 -13.15 10.20 3.93
N GLY A 242 -11.92 10.36 3.41
CA GLY A 242 -10.73 10.68 4.20
C GLY A 242 -10.34 9.60 5.20
N HIS A 243 -10.80 8.37 5.02
CA HIS A 243 -10.41 7.24 5.86
C HIS A 243 -9.03 6.70 5.54
N ILE A 244 -8.61 6.75 4.27
CA ILE A 244 -7.30 6.32 3.81
C ILE A 244 -6.56 7.56 3.31
N PHE A 245 -5.33 7.76 3.77
CA PHE A 245 -4.50 8.86 3.30
C PHE A 245 -3.79 8.44 2.02
N VAL A 246 -4.03 9.18 0.93
CA VAL A 246 -3.53 8.84 -0.41
C VAL A 246 -2.70 9.99 -0.96
N PHE A 247 -1.57 9.64 -1.56
CA PHE A 247 -0.65 10.56 -2.21
C PHE A 247 -0.75 10.46 -3.74
N ARG A 248 -0.15 11.42 -4.44
CA ARG A 248 0.30 11.30 -5.83
C ARG A 248 1.80 11.54 -5.88
N ARG A 249 2.45 10.97 -6.89
CA ARG A 249 3.85 11.30 -7.17
C ARG A 249 3.96 12.54 -8.02
N ILE A 250 4.84 13.45 -7.59
CA ILE A 250 5.24 14.61 -8.38
C ILE A 250 6.37 14.16 -9.32
N ASN A 251 6.04 13.95 -10.59
CA ASN A 251 7.01 13.48 -11.59
C ASN A 251 8.00 14.58 -12.04
N ASP A 252 7.69 15.84 -11.76
CA ASP A 252 8.50 16.99 -12.18
C ASP A 252 9.88 17.04 -11.50
N ILE A 253 10.07 16.28 -10.42
CA ILE A 253 11.35 16.19 -9.69
C ILE A 253 12.47 15.63 -10.57
N PHE A 254 12.14 14.78 -11.55
CA PHE A 254 13.12 14.32 -12.53
C PHE A 254 13.77 15.49 -13.26
N SER A 255 12.97 16.50 -13.63
CA SER A 255 13.48 17.65 -14.38
C SER A 255 14.41 18.54 -13.55
N GLU A 256 14.20 18.60 -12.23
CA GLU A 256 14.96 19.45 -11.33
C GLU A 256 16.23 18.77 -10.80
N TYR A 257 16.17 17.46 -10.52
CA TYR A 257 17.26 16.73 -9.84
C TYR A 257 17.87 15.59 -10.69
N GLY A 258 17.32 15.27 -11.85
CA GLY A 258 17.79 14.19 -12.71
C GLY A 258 17.58 12.78 -12.15
N VAL A 259 16.72 12.63 -11.12
CA VAL A 259 16.43 11.34 -10.48
C VAL A 259 15.13 10.78 -11.04
N ASP A 260 15.22 9.67 -11.77
CA ASP A 260 14.03 8.97 -12.27
C ASP A 260 13.40 8.16 -11.13
N VAL A 261 12.41 8.75 -10.48
CA VAL A 261 11.73 8.14 -9.35
C VAL A 261 11.10 6.80 -9.73
N GLU A 262 10.60 6.64 -10.96
CA GLU A 262 9.99 5.37 -11.40
C GLU A 262 11.00 4.23 -11.43
N SER A 263 12.26 4.51 -11.75
CA SER A 263 13.34 3.52 -11.74
C SER A 263 13.70 3.02 -10.33
N LEU A 264 13.32 3.76 -9.29
CA LEU A 264 13.52 3.39 -7.88
C LEU A 264 12.35 2.56 -7.32
N LEU A 265 11.28 2.39 -8.09
CA LEU A 265 10.09 1.67 -7.65
C LEU A 265 10.15 0.21 -8.10
N PRO A 266 9.60 -0.72 -7.28
CA PRO A 266 9.45 -2.10 -7.70
C PRO A 266 8.68 -2.21 -9.01
N THR A 267 9.12 -3.13 -9.87
CA THR A 267 8.43 -3.43 -11.14
C THR A 267 7.05 -4.03 -10.88
N GLU A 268 6.98 -4.98 -9.95
CA GLU A 268 5.72 -5.55 -9.47
C GLU A 268 5.26 -4.77 -8.24
N ARG A 269 4.10 -4.12 -8.33
CA ARG A 269 3.52 -3.37 -7.20
C ARG A 269 2.20 -3.98 -6.79
N ILE A 270 1.96 -3.95 -5.48
CA ILE A 270 0.65 -4.25 -4.91
C ILE A 270 -0.23 -3.05 -5.21
N ALA A 271 -1.32 -3.26 -5.94
CA ALA A 271 -2.23 -2.17 -6.31
C ALA A 271 -3.68 -2.62 -6.22
N TYR A 272 -4.55 -1.71 -5.82
CA TYR A 272 -5.97 -1.99 -5.65
C TYR A 272 -6.79 -0.96 -6.44
N CYS A 273 -7.90 -1.39 -7.05
CA CYS A 273 -8.91 -0.41 -7.46
C CYS A 273 -9.54 0.23 -6.22
N ILE A 274 -10.17 1.39 -6.40
CA ILE A 274 -10.77 2.16 -5.31
C ILE A 274 -11.82 1.34 -4.56
N GLU A 275 -12.67 0.59 -5.25
CA GLU A 275 -13.74 -0.20 -4.64
C GLU A 275 -13.20 -1.36 -3.79
N CYS A 276 -12.19 -2.08 -4.28
CA CYS A 276 -11.54 -3.14 -3.51
C CYS A 276 -10.84 -2.57 -2.27
N LEU A 277 -10.11 -1.46 -2.41
CA LEU A 277 -9.42 -0.87 -1.26
C LEU A 277 -10.41 -0.36 -0.20
N HIS A 278 -11.55 0.20 -0.63
CA HIS A 278 -12.64 0.61 0.26
C HIS A 278 -13.27 -0.61 0.97
N HIS A 279 -13.54 -1.68 0.23
CA HIS A 279 -14.03 -2.94 0.79
C HIS A 279 -13.07 -3.52 1.84
N LEU A 280 -11.78 -3.60 1.52
CA LEU A 280 -10.74 -4.09 2.42
C LEU A 280 -10.62 -3.22 3.67
N TRP A 281 -10.71 -1.90 3.52
CA TRP A 281 -10.73 -1.00 4.66
C TRP A 281 -11.87 -1.34 5.61
N HIS A 282 -13.11 -1.46 5.14
CA HIS A 282 -14.24 -1.80 6.02
C HIS A 282 -14.16 -3.21 6.62
N SER A 283 -13.52 -4.14 5.91
CA SER A 283 -13.35 -5.52 6.35
C SER A 283 -12.23 -5.72 7.37
N ARG A 284 -11.41 -4.69 7.66
CA ARG A 284 -10.20 -4.85 8.48
C ARG A 284 -10.45 -5.37 9.90
N VAL A 285 -11.55 -4.99 10.56
CA VAL A 285 -11.87 -5.49 11.91
C VAL A 285 -12.15 -6.99 11.85
N THR A 286 -13.05 -7.41 10.95
CA THR A 286 -13.35 -8.83 10.70
C THR A 286 -12.09 -9.60 10.29
N GLY A 287 -11.26 -9.01 9.43
CA GLY A 287 -10.02 -9.62 8.97
C GLY A 287 -9.07 -9.96 10.12
N TRP A 288 -8.87 -9.04 11.07
CA TRP A 288 -8.03 -9.33 12.24
C TRP A 288 -8.65 -10.34 13.20
N THR A 289 -9.98 -10.34 13.37
CA THR A 289 -10.66 -11.41 14.14
C THR A 289 -10.38 -12.78 13.52
N ILE A 290 -10.45 -12.92 12.19
CA ILE A 290 -10.14 -14.17 11.48
C ILE A 290 -8.66 -14.55 11.67
N LYS A 291 -7.73 -13.60 11.54
CA LYS A 291 -6.29 -13.86 11.74
C LYS A 291 -5.95 -14.30 13.17
N GLU A 292 -6.59 -13.70 14.17
CA GLU A 292 -6.41 -14.07 15.58
C GLU A 292 -6.97 -15.47 15.86
N TRP A 293 -8.11 -15.79 15.27
CA TRP A 293 -8.68 -17.13 15.31
C TRP A 293 -7.71 -18.18 14.76
N ASP A 294 -7.22 -17.97 13.54
CA ASP A 294 -6.32 -18.92 12.86
C ASP A 294 -5.02 -19.14 13.66
N ARG A 295 -4.53 -18.12 14.35
CA ARG A 295 -3.38 -18.22 15.30
C ARG A 295 -3.73 -18.97 16.58
N GLY A 296 -4.95 -18.87 17.09
CA GLY A 296 -5.39 -19.65 18.25
C GLY A 296 -5.44 -21.15 17.96
N LEU A 297 -5.93 -21.51 16.78
CA LEU A 297 -6.00 -22.90 16.32
C LEU A 297 -4.62 -23.55 16.16
N SER A 298 -3.64 -22.82 15.59
CA SER A 298 -2.29 -23.36 15.41
C SER A 298 -1.56 -23.63 16.73
N ASN A 299 -1.89 -22.88 17.78
CA ASN A 299 -1.29 -23.04 19.11
C ASN A 299 -1.96 -24.14 19.97
N GLY A 300 -2.91 -24.91 19.41
CA GLY A 300 -3.59 -26.00 20.13
C GLY A 300 -4.48 -25.54 21.29
N HIS A 301 -4.63 -24.23 21.48
CA HIS A 301 -5.54 -23.64 22.45
C HIS A 301 -6.88 -23.46 21.73
N GLY A 302 -7.65 -24.54 21.65
CA GLY A 302 -9.00 -24.48 21.11
C GLY A 302 -9.79 -23.35 21.78
N PRO A 303 -10.66 -22.64 21.03
CA PRO A 303 -11.38 -21.48 21.53
C PRO A 303 -12.10 -21.86 22.81
N ARG A 304 -11.78 -21.15 23.91
CA ARG A 304 -12.53 -21.28 25.16
C ARG A 304 -13.92 -20.74 24.88
N ALA A 305 -14.88 -21.64 24.68
CA ALA A 305 -16.29 -21.29 24.61
C ALA A 305 -16.65 -20.51 25.89
N SER A 306 -16.87 -19.20 25.73
CA SER A 306 -17.42 -18.29 26.75
C SER A 306 -18.93 -18.34 26.78
#